data_AF-A0A914Y9R9-F1
#
_entry.id   AF-A0A914Y9R9-F1
#
_cell.length_a   1.000
_cell.length_b   1.000
_cell.length_c   1.000
_cell.angle_alpha   90.00
_cell.angle_beta   90.00
_cell.angle_gamma   90.00
#
_symmetry.space_group_name_H-M   'P 1'
#
loop_
_entity.id
_entity.type
_entity.pdbx_description
1 polymer ?
#
loop_
_entity_poly.entity_id
_entity_poly.type
_entity_poly.pdbx_seq_one_letter_code
_entity_poly.pdbx_strand_id
1 'polypeptide(L)'
;MLVSIYLTQCDRYMKSNIILENIDMYVGSLLEDPIEGALVGPTLACIIGRQFRHLRDGDRFYFENPDIFTEEQIKELHKASLRKILCDVGEDMKEIPRNAFDQTKDPSDLVECKRLQSPDWKVWKDEI
;
A
#
# COMPACT_ATOMS: atom_id res chain seq x y z
N MET A 1 15.38 2.93 3.43
CA MET A 1 16.54 2.26 2.82
C MET A 1 16.15 1.43 1.58
N LEU A 2 15.13 0.55 1.65
CA LEU A 2 14.67 -0.27 0.51
C LEU A 2 14.16 0.57 -0.69
N VAL A 3 13.40 1.64 -0.44
CA VAL A 3 12.86 2.54 -1.48
C VAL A 3 13.94 3.22 -2.34
N SER A 4 15.17 3.37 -1.83
CA SER A 4 16.27 4.03 -2.54
C SER A 4 17.00 3.07 -3.50
N ILE A 5 17.09 1.78 -3.14
CA ILE A 5 17.72 0.73 -3.96
C ILE A 5 16.89 0.44 -5.22
N TYR A 6 15.56 0.39 -5.10
CA TYR A 6 14.66 0.16 -6.24
C TYR A 6 14.72 1.27 -7.31
N LEU A 7 15.03 2.50 -6.92
CA LEU A 7 15.11 3.62 -7.88
C LEU A 7 16.35 3.57 -8.76
N THR A 8 17.48 3.19 -8.18
CA THR A 8 18.75 3.14 -8.92
C THR A 8 18.70 2.04 -9.98
N GLN A 9 17.96 0.96 -9.71
CA GLN A 9 17.66 -0.10 -10.66
C GLN A 9 16.72 0.37 -11.78
N CYS A 10 15.76 1.26 -11.49
CA CYS A 10 14.81 1.78 -12.48
C CYS A 10 15.48 2.49 -13.66
N ASP A 11 16.44 3.38 -13.41
CA ASP A 11 17.09 4.16 -14.47
C ASP A 11 17.85 3.30 -15.48
N ARG A 12 18.17 2.05 -15.10
CA ARG A 12 18.81 1.06 -15.96
C ARG A 12 17.83 0.35 -16.89
N TYR A 13 16.61 0.05 -16.45
CA TYR A 13 15.62 -0.69 -17.25
C TYR A 13 14.96 0.14 -18.35
N MET A 14 14.89 1.46 -18.19
CA MET A 14 14.31 2.38 -19.18
C MET A 14 15.18 2.57 -20.45
N LYS A 15 16.29 1.83 -20.61
CA LYS A 15 17.28 2.04 -21.69
C LYS A 15 17.51 0.78 -22.56
N SER A 16 16.49 0.29 -23.27
CA SER A 16 16.64 -0.85 -24.21
C SER A 16 16.26 -0.49 -25.67
N ASN A 17 16.93 -1.13 -26.64
CA ASN A 17 17.09 -0.70 -28.04
C ASN A 17 15.87 -0.89 -28.99
N ILE A 18 15.58 0.13 -29.81
CA ILE A 18 14.99 0.29 -31.17
C ILE A 18 13.95 -0.74 -31.71
N ILE A 19 14.04 -2.05 -31.47
CA ILE A 19 12.96 -3.01 -31.81
C ILE A 19 11.88 -3.01 -30.71
N LEU A 20 12.26 -2.64 -29.48
CA LEU A 20 11.38 -2.52 -28.32
C LEU A 20 10.49 -1.25 -28.30
N GLU A 21 10.72 -0.28 -29.20
CA GLU A 21 10.00 1.02 -29.17
C GLU A 21 8.54 0.94 -29.63
N ASN A 22 8.16 -0.13 -30.33
CA ASN A 22 6.81 -0.31 -30.87
C ASN A 22 5.93 -1.24 -30.03
N ILE A 23 6.42 -1.74 -28.89
CA ILE A 23 5.62 -2.55 -27.97
C ILE A 23 4.85 -1.59 -27.06
N ASP A 24 3.52 -1.75 -27.01
CA ASP A 24 2.69 -1.02 -26.06
C ASP A 24 3.21 -1.22 -24.63
N MET A 25 3.52 -0.13 -23.93
CA MET A 25 4.12 -0.17 -22.59
C MET A 25 3.36 -1.10 -21.65
N TYR A 26 2.02 -1.04 -21.66
CA TYR A 26 1.18 -1.89 -20.82
C TYR A 26 1.43 -3.38 -21.11
N VAL A 27 1.35 -3.77 -22.38
CA VAL A 27 1.54 -5.18 -22.81
C VAL A 27 2.96 -5.63 -22.51
N GLY A 28 3.98 -4.85 -22.91
CA GLY A 28 5.38 -5.19 -22.65
C GLY A 28 5.67 -5.37 -21.17
N SER A 29 5.09 -4.51 -20.32
CA SER A 29 5.32 -4.55 -18.88
C SER A 29 4.64 -5.72 -18.17
N LEU A 30 3.55 -6.26 -18.73
CA LEU A 30 2.88 -7.48 -18.24
C LEU A 30 3.60 -8.77 -18.63
N LEU A 31 4.45 -8.72 -19.66
CA LEU A 31 5.24 -9.86 -20.13
C LEU A 31 6.56 -10.03 -19.35
N GLU A 32 6.90 -9.08 -18.47
CA GLU A 32 8.08 -9.19 -17.62
C GLU A 32 7.86 -10.17 -16.46
N ASP A 33 8.90 -10.94 -16.12
CA ASP A 33 8.88 -11.78 -14.93
C ASP A 33 8.77 -10.91 -13.66
N PRO A 34 7.89 -11.26 -12.70
CA PRO A 34 7.79 -10.55 -11.44
C PRO A 34 9.10 -10.56 -10.66
N ILE A 35 9.38 -9.45 -9.97
CA ILE A 35 10.45 -9.40 -8.97
C ILE A 35 10.09 -10.37 -7.82
N GLU A 36 11.09 -11.02 -7.22
CA GLU A 36 10.88 -11.89 -6.06
C GLU A 36 10.07 -11.17 -4.95
N GLY A 37 8.94 -11.78 -4.56
CA GLY A 37 8.03 -11.23 -3.56
C GLY A 37 7.09 -10.11 -4.07
N ALA A 38 7.16 -9.75 -5.35
CA ALA A 38 6.26 -8.77 -5.98
C ALA A 38 5.30 -9.44 -6.98
N LEU A 39 4.27 -8.71 -7.37
CA LEU A 39 3.30 -9.13 -8.40
C LEU A 39 3.63 -8.58 -9.79
N VAL A 40 4.64 -7.71 -9.89
CA VAL A 40 4.96 -6.98 -11.12
C VAL A 40 6.44 -7.07 -11.44
N GLY A 41 6.75 -7.01 -12.73
CA GLY A 41 8.11 -6.93 -13.23
C GLY A 41 8.81 -5.59 -12.96
N PRO A 42 10.10 -5.48 -13.29
CA PRO A 42 10.93 -4.31 -13.01
C PRO A 42 10.39 -2.98 -13.57
N THR A 43 9.79 -2.97 -14.76
CA THR A 43 9.28 -1.74 -15.37
C THR A 43 8.09 -1.19 -14.61
N LEU A 44 7.07 -2.02 -14.33
CA LEU A 44 5.92 -1.59 -13.53
C LEU A 44 6.32 -1.28 -12.08
N ALA A 45 7.22 -2.07 -11.47
CA ALA A 45 7.73 -1.77 -10.14
C ALA A 45 8.34 -0.37 -10.08
N CYS A 46 9.11 0.03 -11.10
CA CYS A 46 9.63 1.39 -11.17
C CYS A 46 8.51 2.44 -11.33
N ILE A 47 7.67 2.30 -12.37
CA ILE A 47 6.69 3.32 -12.72
C ILE A 47 5.73 3.55 -11.55
N ILE A 48 5.21 2.46 -10.98
CA ILE A 48 4.35 2.47 -9.80
C ILE A 48 5.10 3.11 -8.61
N GLY A 49 6.31 2.65 -8.30
CA GLY A 49 7.09 3.16 -7.17
C GLY A 49 7.42 4.65 -7.27
N ARG A 50 7.77 5.15 -8.47
CA ARG A 50 8.01 6.58 -8.72
C ARG A 50 6.73 7.39 -8.58
N GLN A 51 5.63 6.91 -9.16
CA GLN A 51 4.35 7.60 -9.08
C GLN A 51 3.86 7.70 -7.64
N PHE A 52 3.89 6.60 -6.87
CA PHE A 52 3.51 6.61 -5.45
C PHE A 52 4.39 7.53 -4.63
N ARG A 53 5.70 7.61 -4.91
CA ARG A 53 6.57 8.60 -4.24
C ARG A 53 6.14 10.02 -4.59
N HIS A 54 5.97 10.34 -5.86
CA HIS A 54 5.60 11.71 -6.25
C HIS A 54 4.26 12.12 -5.66
N LEU A 55 3.29 11.20 -5.58
CA LEU A 55 2.01 11.44 -4.92
C LEU A 55 2.20 11.72 -3.42
N ARG A 56 3.03 10.93 -2.73
CA ARG A 56 3.30 11.12 -1.30
C ARG A 56 4.06 12.42 -1.02
N ASP A 57 5.23 12.58 -1.65
CA ASP A 57 6.17 13.67 -1.38
C ASP A 57 5.65 15.01 -1.92
N GLY A 58 4.79 14.98 -2.94
CA GLY A 58 4.16 16.16 -3.54
C GLY A 58 2.83 16.56 -2.89
N ASP A 59 2.26 15.73 -2.01
CA ASP A 59 1.02 16.06 -1.32
C ASP A 59 1.31 16.85 -0.04
N ARG A 60 0.93 18.13 -0.07
CA ARG A 60 1.04 19.02 1.10
C ARG A 60 0.27 18.49 2.30
N PHE A 61 -0.84 17.78 2.08
CA PHE A 61 -1.71 17.23 3.11
C PHE A 61 -1.46 15.74 3.38
N TYR A 62 -0.33 15.19 2.92
CA TYR A 62 0.05 13.83 3.27
C TYR A 62 0.03 13.67 4.80
N PHE A 63 -0.65 12.63 5.29
CA PHE A 63 -1.03 12.56 6.70
C PHE A 63 0.17 12.56 7.67
N GLU A 64 1.33 12.05 7.26
CA GLU A 64 2.55 12.06 8.09
C GLU A 64 3.36 13.37 8.01
N ASN A 65 2.93 14.35 7.21
CA ASN A 65 3.60 15.64 7.16
C ASN A 65 3.43 16.39 8.49
N PRO A 66 4.42 17.21 8.88
CA PRO A 66 4.30 18.09 10.04
C PRO A 66 3.05 18.96 9.95
N ASP A 67 2.47 19.27 11.10
CA ASP A 67 1.33 20.17 11.27
C ASP A 67 0.01 19.72 10.61
N ILE A 68 -0.07 18.50 10.03
CA ILE A 68 -1.32 17.94 9.49
C ILE A 68 -2.14 17.23 10.59
N PHE A 69 -1.48 16.37 11.36
CA PHE A 69 -2.04 15.70 12.53
C PHE A 69 -1.06 15.79 13.70
N THR A 70 -1.58 15.70 14.92
CA THR A 70 -0.72 15.60 16.12
C THR A 70 -0.02 14.24 16.16
N GLU A 71 1.09 14.13 16.91
CA GLU A 71 1.78 12.85 17.07
C GLU A 71 0.86 11.75 17.65
N GLU A 72 -0.07 12.12 18.53
CA GLU A 72 -1.06 11.19 19.10
C GLU A 72 -2.03 10.70 18.02
N GLN A 73 -2.51 11.60 17.17
CA GLN A 73 -3.39 11.27 16.05
C GLN A 73 -2.69 10.34 15.05
N ILE A 74 -1.41 10.60 14.72
CA ILE A 74 -0.60 9.73 13.85
C ILE A 74 -0.46 8.32 14.45
N LYS A 75 -0.20 8.21 15.75
CA LYS A 75 -0.11 6.91 16.44
C LYS A 75 -1.41 6.11 16.32
N GLU A 76 -2.57 6.77 16.39
CA GLU A 76 -3.86 6.11 16.19
C GLU A 76 -4.11 5.75 14.72
N LEU A 77 -3.76 6.64 13.77
CA LEU A 77 -3.88 6.35 12.33
C LEU A 77 -3.06 5.13 11.91
N HIS A 78 -1.86 4.92 12.47
CA HIS A 78 -1.06 3.72 12.19
C HIS A 78 -1.69 2.40 12.68
N LYS A 79 -2.67 2.45 13.58
CA LYS A 79 -3.43 1.25 14.00
C LYS A 79 -4.55 0.90 13.00
N ALA A 80 -4.88 1.80 12.08
CA ALA A 80 -5.90 1.54 11.08
C ALA A 80 -5.49 0.35 10.20
N SER A 81 -6.45 -0.53 9.89
CA SER A 81 -6.23 -1.67 9.01
C SER A 81 -7.45 -1.93 8.15
N LEU A 82 -7.23 -2.31 6.89
CA LEU A 82 -8.33 -2.59 5.95
C LEU A 82 -9.25 -3.68 6.48
N ARG A 83 -8.69 -4.71 7.13
CA ARG A 83 -9.50 -5.77 7.77
C ARG A 83 -10.46 -5.22 8.84
N LYS A 84 -10.04 -4.22 9.61
CA LYS A 84 -10.92 -3.64 10.63
C LYS A 84 -12.02 -2.80 9.99
N ILE A 85 -11.68 -2.01 8.97
CA ILE A 85 -12.64 -1.21 8.20
C ILE A 85 -13.69 -2.12 7.58
N LEU A 86 -13.28 -3.22 6.95
CA LEU A 86 -14.19 -4.19 6.36
C LEU A 86 -15.11 -4.82 7.41
N CYS A 87 -14.59 -5.21 8.58
CA CYS A 87 -15.42 -5.71 9.68
C CYS A 87 -16.42 -4.69 10.23
N ASP A 88 -16.07 -3.40 10.24
CA ASP A 88 -16.93 -2.34 10.79
C ASP A 88 -18.06 -1.94 9.83
N VAL A 89 -17.83 -2.05 8.53
CA VAL A 89 -18.79 -1.68 7.48
C VAL A 89 -19.61 -2.88 6.98
N GLY A 90 -19.03 -4.08 7.00
CA GLY A 90 -19.66 -5.29 6.47
C GLY A 90 -20.80 -5.78 7.35
N GLU A 91 -21.99 -5.92 6.77
CA GLU A 91 -23.12 -6.57 7.42
C GLU A 91 -22.81 -8.06 7.62
N ASP A 92 -23.07 -8.58 8.83
CA ASP A 92 -22.84 -9.97 9.23
C ASP A 92 -21.39 -10.50 9.09
N MET A 93 -20.39 -9.63 8.89
CA MET A 93 -18.99 -10.03 8.85
C MET A 93 -18.47 -10.34 10.27
N LYS A 94 -18.32 -11.64 10.57
CA LYS A 94 -17.86 -12.11 11.89
C LYS A 94 -16.37 -12.40 11.93
N GLU A 95 -15.82 -12.84 10.81
CA GLU A 95 -14.44 -13.30 10.70
C GLU A 95 -13.82 -12.77 9.41
N ILE A 96 -12.52 -12.51 9.45
CA ILE A 96 -11.76 -11.96 8.32
C ILE A 96 -10.32 -12.48 8.38
N PRO A 97 -9.59 -12.56 7.25
CA PRO A 97 -8.19 -12.97 7.27
C PRO A 97 -7.32 -12.03 8.12
N ARG A 98 -6.22 -12.56 8.65
CA ARG A 98 -5.23 -11.76 9.42
C ARG A 98 -4.74 -10.54 8.64
N ASN A 99 -4.58 -10.66 7.33
CA ASN A 99 -4.22 -9.59 6.40
C ASN A 99 -5.24 -9.57 5.26
N ALA A 100 -5.87 -8.43 5.02
CA ALA A 100 -6.96 -8.29 4.05
C ALA A 100 -6.50 -8.44 2.58
N PHE A 101 -5.20 -8.39 2.30
CA PHE A 101 -4.66 -8.58 0.96
C PHE A 101 -4.31 -10.04 0.63
N ASP A 102 -4.26 -10.91 1.64
CA ASP A 102 -3.89 -12.31 1.45
C ASP A 102 -5.11 -13.15 1.06
N GLN A 103 -4.91 -14.15 0.21
CA GLN A 103 -5.93 -15.17 -0.03
C GLN A 103 -6.04 -16.09 1.18
N THR A 104 -7.26 -16.26 1.69
CA THR A 104 -7.57 -17.27 2.71
C THR A 104 -7.37 -18.66 2.12
N LYS A 105 -6.42 -19.42 2.67
CA LYS A 105 -6.17 -20.81 2.24
C LYS A 105 -6.85 -21.81 3.16
N ASP A 106 -6.86 -21.52 4.46
CA ASP A 106 -7.45 -22.36 5.50
C ASP A 106 -8.40 -21.53 6.38
N PRO A 107 -9.57 -22.05 6.79
CA PRO A 107 -10.45 -21.37 7.74
C PRO A 107 -9.78 -20.96 9.06
N SER A 108 -8.74 -21.67 9.50
CA SER A 108 -7.95 -21.33 10.70
C SER A 108 -7.11 -20.05 10.57
N ASP A 109 -6.95 -19.52 9.35
CA ASP A 109 -6.33 -18.22 9.08
C ASP A 109 -7.25 -17.04 9.38
N LEU A 110 -8.54 -17.31 9.60
CA LEU A 110 -9.52 -16.30 9.95
C LEU A 110 -9.39 -15.88 11.42
N VAL A 111 -9.72 -14.62 11.66
CA VAL A 111 -9.79 -14.03 13.00
C VAL A 111 -11.14 -13.35 13.19
N GLU A 112 -11.68 -13.47 14.39
CA GLU A 112 -12.92 -12.79 14.77
C GLU A 112 -12.75 -11.27 14.73
N CYS A 113 -13.67 -10.58 14.04
CA CYS A 113 -13.72 -9.13 13.94
C CYS A 113 -13.70 -8.43 15.31
N LYS A 114 -14.33 -9.03 16.33
CA LYS A 114 -14.39 -8.50 17.70
C LYS A 114 -13.03 -8.39 18.39
N ARG A 115 -12.03 -9.15 17.96
CA ARG A 115 -10.67 -9.15 18.53
C ARG A 115 -9.76 -8.12 17.87
N LEU A 116 -10.23 -7.49 16.79
CA LEU A 116 -9.46 -6.50 16.05
C LEU A 116 -9.48 -5.15 16.76
N GLN A 117 -8.31 -4.57 16.94
CA GLN A 117 -8.16 -3.23 17.50
C GLN A 117 -8.58 -2.17 16.46
N SER A 118 -9.25 -1.12 16.94
CA SER A 118 -9.51 0.11 16.18
C SER A 118 -8.61 1.24 16.67
N PRO A 119 -8.36 2.26 15.83
CA PRO A 119 -7.86 3.55 16.30
C PRO A 119 -8.75 4.13 17.41
N ASP A 120 -8.15 4.77 18.41
CA ASP A 120 -8.89 5.54 19.40
C ASP A 120 -9.25 6.92 18.82
N TRP A 121 -10.52 7.07 18.43
CA TRP A 121 -11.02 8.32 17.85
C TRP A 121 -11.18 9.47 18.86
N LYS A 122 -11.03 9.21 20.17
CA LYS A 122 -11.13 10.25 21.20
C LYS A 122 -10.02 11.30 21.10
N VAL A 123 -8.92 10.98 20.43
CA VAL A 123 -7.79 11.91 20.20
C VAL A 123 -8.20 13.10 19.30
N TRP A 124 -9.35 13.02 18.61
CA TRP A 124 -9.93 14.13 17.84
C TRP A 124 -11.00 14.91 18.62
N LYS A 125 -11.20 14.62 19.90
CA LYS A 125 -12.19 15.33 20.69
C LYS A 125 -11.68 16.74 21.00
N ASP A 126 -12.38 17.75 20.47
CA ASP A 126 -12.14 19.14 20.84
C ASP A 126 -12.52 19.41 22.30
N GLU A 127 -11.77 20.29 22.95
CA GLU A 127 -12.16 20.89 24.23
C GLU A 127 -13.28 21.91 23.97
N ILE A 128 -14.53 21.43 23.98
CA ILE A 128 -15.73 22.27 23.99
C ILE A 128 -16.15 22.52 25.43
#